data_AF-F0ZAR8-F1
#
_entry.id   AF-F0ZAR8-F1
#
_cell.length_a   1.000
_cell.length_b   1.000
_cell.length_c   1.000
_cell.angle_alpha   90.00
_cell.angle_beta   90.00
_cell.angle_gamma   90.00
#
_symmetry.space_group_name_H-M   'P 1'
#
loop_
_entity.id
_entity.type
_entity.pdbx_description
1 polymer ?
#
loop_
_entity_poly.entity_id
_entity_poly.type
_entity_poly.pdbx_seq_one_letter_code
_entity_poly.pdbx_strand_id
1 'polypeptide(L)'
;MANFSSDLLPQTPRYLKVPLIFLNSILWILGLVLLVMGAFAVSFFSNFKDFTNAANAKSALSNLTTSAPAGILVIGIFFVILTIAGCYVAYREKLVGLVIYTLLMLVLLVALIGVGGKALTLKNDDILKTVGQSWYDVSNGPKNSTITKLEEFLGCCRWNSSDTEGEKLCPKDKSGVIKTQGFCDKIIESQIPSKLYLVGASGVAIGVIELVCMLFSLFLIIRICRSPRSKSYDQY
;
A
#
# COMPACT_ATOMS: atom_id res chain seq x y z
N MET A 1 44.61 9.66 36.77
CA MET A 1 43.98 8.59 35.96
C MET A 1 42.48 8.69 36.22
N ALA A 2 41.80 9.57 35.48
CA ALA A 2 40.38 9.83 35.68
C ALA A 2 39.59 8.78 34.90
N ASN A 3 38.80 7.96 35.61
CA ASN A 3 37.80 7.10 35.01
C ASN A 3 36.79 8.00 34.29
N PHE A 4 36.91 8.04 32.96
CA PHE A 4 36.01 8.75 32.07
C PHE A 4 34.66 8.04 32.14
N SER A 5 33.78 8.52 33.01
CA SER A 5 32.41 8.04 33.17
C SER A 5 31.68 8.15 31.83
N SER A 6 31.55 7.02 31.15
CA SER A 6 30.71 6.82 29.97
C SER A 6 29.20 6.90 30.25
N ASP A 7 28.80 7.38 31.44
CA ASP A 7 27.41 7.44 31.92
C ASP A 7 26.80 8.86 31.86
N LEU A 8 27.35 9.79 31.07
CA LEU A 8 26.77 11.13 30.89
C LEU A 8 25.55 11.18 29.94
N LEU A 9 25.02 10.03 29.53
CA LEU A 9 23.72 9.92 28.90
C LEU A 9 22.72 9.50 29.97
N PRO A 10 21.69 10.31 30.29
CA PRO A 10 20.59 9.85 31.14
C PRO A 10 20.07 8.55 30.52
N GLN A 11 20.08 7.44 31.26
CA GLN A 11 19.53 6.19 30.77
C GLN A 11 18.04 6.41 30.50
N THR A 12 17.70 6.72 29.25
CA THR A 12 16.32 6.83 28.80
C THR A 12 15.68 5.48 29.09
N PRO A 13 14.56 5.44 29.82
CA PRO A 13 14.02 4.19 30.33
C PRO A 13 13.77 3.24 29.15
N ARG A 14 14.33 2.02 29.24
CA ARG A 14 14.17 0.96 28.22
C ARG A 14 12.71 0.80 27.76
N TYR A 15 11.78 1.06 28.67
CA TYR A 15 10.32 1.02 28.47
C TYR A 15 9.78 1.94 27.37
N LEU A 16 10.46 3.03 26.97
CA LEU A 16 10.01 3.88 25.87
C LEU A 16 10.61 3.48 24.51
N LYS A 17 11.85 2.96 24.52
CA LYS A 17 12.59 2.57 23.31
C LYS A 17 12.12 1.24 22.75
N VAL A 18 11.94 0.25 23.64
CA VAL A 18 11.62 -1.13 23.25
C VAL A 18 10.29 -1.21 22.50
N PRO A 19 9.19 -0.58 22.96
CA PRO A 19 7.93 -0.58 22.20
C PRO A 19 8.05 0.10 20.85
N LEU A 20 8.76 1.23 20.77
CA LEU A 20 8.93 1.95 19.50
C LEU A 20 9.71 1.11 18.46
N ILE A 21 10.77 0.42 18.88
CA ILE A 21 11.55 -0.48 18.02
C ILE A 21 10.71 -1.69 17.60
N PHE A 22 9.96 -2.27 18.54
CA PHE A 22 9.10 -3.42 18.29
C PHE A 22 7.98 -3.09 17.31
N LEU A 23 7.26 -1.99 17.51
CA LEU A 23 6.18 -1.56 16.62
C LEU A 23 6.71 -1.17 15.23
N ASN A 24 7.86 -0.50 15.13
CA ASN A 24 8.50 -0.24 13.83
C ASN A 24 8.93 -1.51 13.12
N SER A 25 9.34 -2.54 13.86
CA SER A 25 9.68 -3.85 13.29
C SER A 25 8.44 -4.58 12.75
N ILE A 26 7.29 -4.47 13.44
CA ILE A 26 6.01 -4.96 12.91
C ILE A 26 5.63 -4.21 11.63
N LEU A 27 5.67 -2.87 11.64
CA LEU A 27 5.38 -2.06 10.46
C LEU A 27 6.32 -2.37 9.30
N TRP A 28 7.59 -2.66 9.58
CA TRP A 28 8.56 -3.06 8.57
C TRP A 28 8.19 -4.38 7.89
N ILE A 29 7.82 -5.40 8.66
CA ILE A 29 7.36 -6.70 8.12
C ILE A 29 6.09 -6.50 7.29
N LEU A 30 5.11 -5.75 7.79
CA LEU A 30 3.88 -5.44 7.06
C LEU A 30 4.17 -4.68 5.76
N GLY A 31 5.10 -3.72 5.79
CA GLY A 31 5.56 -2.99 4.61
C GLY A 31 6.24 -3.89 3.58
N LEU A 32 7.03 -4.88 4.01
CA LEU A 32 7.68 -5.85 3.12
C LEU A 32 6.64 -6.74 2.42
N VAL A 33 5.66 -7.26 3.18
CA VAL A 33 4.55 -8.05 2.63
C VAL A 33 3.76 -7.22 1.60
N LEU A 34 3.45 -5.95 1.92
CA LEU A 34 2.77 -5.05 0.99
C LEU A 34 3.60 -4.76 -0.26
N LEU A 35 4.92 -4.66 -0.15
CA LEU A 35 5.80 -4.47 -1.30
C LEU A 35 5.80 -5.67 -2.24
N VAL A 36 5.87 -6.89 -1.68
CA VAL A 36 5.84 -8.13 -2.49
C VAL A 36 4.50 -8.26 -3.20
N MET A 37 3.40 -8.05 -2.48
CA MET A 37 2.04 -8.08 -3.05
C MET A 37 1.85 -6.97 -4.09
N GLY A 38 2.34 -5.76 -3.84
CA GLY A 38 2.31 -4.64 -4.76
C GLY A 38 3.15 -4.91 -6.02
N ALA A 39 4.33 -5.48 -5.89
CA ALA A 39 5.20 -5.81 -7.03
C ALA A 39 4.58 -6.91 -7.88
N PHE A 40 3.98 -7.92 -7.24
CA PHE A 40 3.19 -8.95 -7.93
C PHE A 40 2.01 -8.32 -8.68
N ALA A 41 1.24 -7.44 -8.04
CA ALA A 41 0.12 -6.74 -8.66
C ALA A 41 0.57 -5.87 -9.85
N VAL A 42 1.65 -5.11 -9.72
CA VAL A 42 2.21 -4.31 -10.83
C VAL A 42 2.69 -5.18 -11.97
N SER A 43 3.39 -6.28 -11.67
CA SER A 43 3.79 -7.25 -12.69
C SER A 43 2.57 -7.78 -13.42
N PHE A 44 1.53 -8.19 -12.69
CA PHE A 44 0.25 -8.61 -13.25
C PHE A 44 -0.34 -7.51 -14.15
N PHE A 45 -0.66 -6.32 -13.65
CA PHE A 45 -1.24 -5.21 -14.43
C PHE A 45 -0.37 -4.74 -15.61
N SER A 46 0.95 -4.83 -15.50
CA SER A 46 1.86 -4.51 -16.60
C SER A 46 1.72 -5.47 -17.80
N ASN A 47 1.24 -6.70 -17.57
CA ASN A 47 0.87 -7.63 -18.62
C ASN A 47 -0.50 -7.29 -19.27
N PHE A 48 -1.28 -6.37 -18.68
CA PHE A 48 -2.59 -5.91 -19.18
C PHE A 48 -2.57 -4.44 -19.64
N LYS A 49 -1.40 -3.91 -20.03
CA LYS A 49 -1.25 -2.52 -20.52
C LYS A 49 -2.27 -2.16 -21.62
N ASP A 50 -2.67 -3.13 -22.43
CA ASP A 50 -3.64 -2.92 -23.50
C ASP A 50 -5.07 -2.70 -22.98
N PHE A 51 -5.46 -3.39 -21.89
CA PHE A 51 -6.72 -3.13 -21.19
C PHE A 51 -6.73 -1.75 -20.54
N THR A 52 -5.60 -1.39 -19.91
CA THR A 52 -5.37 -0.06 -19.35
C THR A 52 -5.47 1.06 -20.38
N ASN A 53 -4.99 0.82 -21.60
CA ASN A 53 -4.97 1.82 -22.67
C ASN A 53 -6.32 1.94 -23.41
N ALA A 54 -7.06 0.83 -23.57
CA ALA A 54 -8.36 0.79 -24.23
C ALA A 54 -9.48 1.34 -23.34
N ALA A 55 -9.35 1.22 -22.02
CA ALA A 55 -10.12 2.00 -21.07
C ALA A 55 -9.89 3.49 -21.32
N ASN A 56 -10.71 4.13 -22.15
CA ASN A 56 -10.72 5.59 -22.41
C ASN A 56 -11.06 6.43 -21.16
N ALA A 57 -10.76 5.95 -19.96
CA ALA A 57 -10.81 6.65 -18.69
C ALA A 57 -9.54 7.49 -18.47
N LYS A 58 -9.14 8.25 -19.51
CA LYS A 58 -7.91 9.07 -19.54
C LYS A 58 -7.86 10.15 -18.44
N SER A 59 -8.99 10.48 -17.81
CA SER A 59 -9.08 11.53 -16.77
C SER A 59 -9.11 10.97 -15.34
N ALA A 60 -9.84 9.87 -15.12
CA ALA A 60 -10.02 9.26 -13.79
C ALA A 60 -9.08 8.07 -13.54
N LEU A 61 -8.78 7.30 -14.60
CA LEU A 61 -8.03 6.05 -14.53
C LEU A 61 -6.54 6.21 -14.91
N SER A 62 -6.16 7.29 -15.59
CA SER A 62 -4.75 7.66 -15.81
C SER A 62 -4.00 7.87 -14.48
N ASN A 63 -4.69 8.36 -13.45
CA ASN A 63 -4.21 8.45 -12.07
C ASN A 63 -4.17 7.10 -11.33
N LEU A 64 -4.90 6.09 -11.81
CA LEU A 64 -5.13 4.81 -11.13
C LEU A 64 -4.41 3.62 -11.76
N THR A 65 -3.91 3.72 -12.99
CA THR A 65 -3.42 2.50 -13.70
C THR A 65 -2.00 2.62 -14.22
N THR A 66 -1.47 3.82 -14.39
CA THR A 66 -0.02 4.04 -14.61
C THR A 66 0.65 4.60 -13.35
N SER A 67 -0.05 5.40 -12.54
CA SER A 67 0.52 6.06 -11.35
C SER A 67 0.04 5.53 -10.00
N ALA A 68 -1.13 4.87 -9.86
CA ALA A 68 -1.51 4.34 -8.55
C ALA A 68 -0.78 3.04 -8.15
N PRO A 69 -0.61 2.01 -9.00
CA PRO A 69 0.13 0.81 -8.61
C PRO A 69 1.62 1.12 -8.44
N ALA A 70 2.17 1.94 -9.35
CA ALA A 70 3.53 2.46 -9.25
C ALA A 70 3.71 3.40 -8.05
N GLY A 71 2.72 4.25 -7.75
CA GLY A 71 2.71 5.15 -6.60
C GLY A 71 2.63 4.41 -5.28
N ILE A 72 1.77 3.39 -5.18
CA ILE A 72 1.70 2.49 -4.02
C ILE A 72 3.02 1.75 -3.83
N LEU A 73 3.67 1.31 -4.91
CA LEU A 73 5.01 0.73 -4.83
C LEU A 73 6.06 1.73 -4.31
N VAL A 74 6.10 2.94 -4.85
CA VAL A 74 7.06 3.97 -4.41
C VAL A 74 6.81 4.33 -2.95
N ILE A 75 5.56 4.59 -2.57
CA ILE A 75 5.16 4.88 -1.18
C ILE A 75 5.53 3.70 -0.27
N GLY A 76 5.32 2.46 -0.71
CA GLY A 76 5.71 1.24 0.02
C GLY A 76 7.22 1.12 0.24
N ILE A 77 8.04 1.42 -0.78
CA ILE A 77 9.51 1.45 -0.64
C ILE A 77 9.93 2.49 0.39
N PHE A 78 9.40 3.72 0.29
CA PHE A 78 9.67 4.76 1.28
C PHE A 78 9.22 4.36 2.69
N PHE A 79 8.06 3.74 2.84
CA PHE A 79 7.55 3.26 4.12
C PHE A 79 8.49 2.23 4.77
N VAL A 80 9.00 1.27 3.99
CA VAL A 80 9.97 0.28 4.47
C VAL A 80 11.28 0.94 4.91
N ILE A 81 11.76 1.94 4.17
CA ILE A 81 12.97 2.68 4.56
C ILE A 81 12.72 3.47 5.86
N LEU A 82 11.56 4.10 5.99
CA LEU A 82 11.22 4.91 7.16
C LEU A 82 11.04 4.07 8.43
N THR A 83 10.52 2.85 8.33
CA THR A 83 10.40 1.94 9.47
C THR A 83 11.77 1.42 9.94
N ILE A 84 12.71 1.13 9.02
CA ILE A 84 14.11 0.83 9.37
C ILE A 84 14.79 2.04 10.03
N ALA A 85 14.61 3.23 9.43
CA ALA A 85 15.14 4.47 9.99
C ALA A 85 14.56 4.74 11.38
N GLY A 86 13.28 4.44 11.61
CA GLY A 86 12.61 4.53 12.91
C GLY A 86 13.30 3.67 13.98
N CYS A 87 13.59 2.40 13.66
CA CYS A 87 14.37 1.52 14.54
C CYS A 87 15.77 2.09 14.84
N TYR A 88 16.48 2.56 13.81
CA TYR A 88 17.83 3.10 13.95
C TYR A 88 17.87 4.38 14.80
N VAL A 89 16.95 5.31 14.53
CA VAL A 89 16.83 6.59 15.23
C VAL A 89 16.44 6.36 16.69
N ALA A 90 15.50 5.46 16.96
CA ALA A 90 15.13 5.07 18.32
C ALA A 90 16.30 4.47 19.11
N TYR A 91 17.13 3.65 18.44
CA TYR A 91 18.32 3.07 19.05
C TYR A 91 19.42 4.11 19.33
N ARG A 92 19.66 5.05 18.40
CA ARG A 92 20.72 6.06 18.49
C ARG A 92 20.35 7.29 19.32
N GLU A 93 19.08 7.46 19.67
CA GLU A 93 18.54 8.55 20.48
C GLU A 93 18.89 9.95 19.97
N LYS A 94 19.04 10.10 18.65
CA LYS A 94 19.35 11.39 18.04
C LYS A 94 18.07 12.21 17.94
N LEU A 95 17.95 13.26 18.76
CA LEU A 95 16.79 14.15 18.80
C LEU A 95 16.38 14.66 17.41
N VAL A 96 17.33 15.16 16.62
CA VAL A 96 17.07 15.64 15.25
C VAL A 96 16.48 14.53 14.38
N GLY A 97 17.03 13.32 14.45
CA GLY A 97 16.51 12.17 13.70
C GLY A 97 15.10 11.79 14.12
N LEU A 98 14.79 11.87 15.42
CA LEU A 98 13.49 11.49 15.97
C LEU A 98 12.40 12.50 15.56
N VAL A 99 12.74 13.80 15.50
CA VAL A 99 11.87 14.84 14.98
C VAL A 99 11.60 14.63 13.49
N ILE A 100 12.65 14.43 12.68
CA ILE A 100 12.50 14.19 11.23
C ILE A 100 11.64 12.94 10.97
N TYR A 101 11.92 11.84 11.67
CA TYR A 101 11.12 10.61 11.58
C TYR A 101 9.64 10.88 11.88
N THR A 102 9.34 11.60 12.97
CA THR A 102 7.96 11.89 13.37
C THR A 102 7.24 12.74 12.32
N LEU A 103 7.93 13.71 11.71
CA LEU A 103 7.37 14.52 10.63
C LEU A 103 7.08 13.69 9.37
N LEU A 104 7.98 12.78 9.00
CA LEU A 104 7.79 11.91 7.83
C LEU A 104 6.65 10.91 8.02
N MET A 105 6.52 10.31 9.21
CA MET A 105 5.38 9.45 9.56
C MET A 105 4.06 10.25 9.57
N LEU A 106 4.07 11.51 10.02
CA LEU A 106 2.88 12.35 9.95
C LEU A 106 2.43 12.58 8.51
N VAL A 107 3.37 12.86 7.59
CA VAL A 107 3.07 13.03 6.16
C VAL A 107 2.47 11.75 5.56
N LEU A 108 3.01 10.58 5.91
CA LEU A 108 2.48 9.30 5.47
C LEU A 108 1.06 9.05 6.00
N LEU A 109 0.80 9.32 7.29
CA LEU A 109 -0.53 9.18 7.86
C LEU A 109 -1.56 10.08 7.13
N VAL A 110 -1.21 11.33 6.84
CA VAL A 110 -2.08 12.25 6.08
C VAL A 110 -2.33 11.72 4.67
N ALA A 111 -1.29 11.18 4.01
CA ALA A 111 -1.44 10.56 2.70
C ALA A 111 -2.35 9.31 2.75
N LEU A 112 -2.22 8.46 3.77
CA LEU A 112 -3.09 7.29 3.99
C LEU A 112 -4.55 7.69 4.14
N ILE A 113 -4.84 8.72 4.95
CA ILE A 113 -6.19 9.25 5.13
C ILE A 113 -6.71 9.84 3.81
N GLY A 114 -5.88 10.57 3.06
CA GLY A 114 -6.26 11.15 1.78
C GLY A 114 -6.63 10.11 0.72
N VAL A 115 -5.81 9.06 0.58
CA VAL A 115 -6.07 7.95 -0.35
C VAL A 115 -7.28 7.13 0.11
N GLY A 116 -7.37 6.81 1.40
CA GLY A 116 -8.50 6.07 1.99
C GLY A 116 -9.83 6.80 1.84
N GLY A 117 -9.85 8.12 2.06
CA GLY A 117 -11.06 8.94 1.92
C GLY A 117 -11.57 9.01 0.47
N LYS A 118 -10.67 9.11 -0.52
CA LYS A 118 -11.03 9.08 -1.94
C LYS A 118 -11.66 7.74 -2.33
N ALA A 119 -11.17 6.63 -1.80
CA ALA A 119 -11.71 5.30 -2.07
C ALA A 119 -13.18 5.14 -1.62
N LEU A 120 -13.56 5.77 -0.50
CA LEU A 120 -14.93 5.72 0.02
C LEU A 120 -15.95 6.52 -0.80
N THR A 121 -15.49 7.54 -1.52
CA THR A 121 -16.37 8.37 -2.37
C THR A 121 -16.64 7.77 -3.76
N LEU A 122 -15.96 6.69 -4.12
CA LEU A 122 -16.09 6.04 -5.41
C LEU A 122 -17.32 5.10 -5.40
N LYS A 123 -18.30 5.37 -6.26
CA LYS A 123 -19.49 4.53 -6.38
C LYS A 123 -19.19 3.30 -7.23
N ASN A 124 -19.68 2.14 -6.79
CA ASN A 124 -19.50 0.85 -7.47
C ASN A 124 -20.04 0.87 -8.92
N ASP A 125 -21.15 1.57 -9.18
CA ASP A 125 -21.78 1.64 -10.50
C ASP A 125 -20.89 2.33 -11.55
N ASP A 126 -20.15 3.36 -11.15
CA ASP A 126 -19.25 4.09 -12.05
C ASP A 126 -18.04 3.23 -12.41
N ILE A 127 -17.58 2.40 -11.47
CA ILE A 127 -16.50 1.44 -11.66
C ILE A 127 -16.97 0.35 -12.64
N LEU A 128 -18.14 -0.26 -12.43
CA LEU A 128 -18.67 -1.32 -13.29
C LEU A 128 -18.89 -0.83 -14.73
N LYS A 129 -19.44 0.37 -14.93
CA LYS A 129 -19.62 0.95 -16.27
C LYS A 129 -18.28 1.21 -16.97
N THR A 130 -17.32 1.78 -16.26
CA THR A 130 -16.00 2.08 -16.81
C THR A 130 -15.24 0.80 -17.17
N VAL A 131 -15.28 -0.20 -16.30
CA VAL A 131 -14.63 -1.51 -16.53
C VAL A 131 -15.32 -2.25 -17.67
N GLY A 132 -16.65 -2.25 -17.72
CA GLY A 132 -17.41 -2.92 -18.78
C GLY A 132 -17.15 -2.32 -20.16
N GLN A 133 -17.12 -0.99 -20.27
CA GLN A 133 -16.80 -0.33 -21.55
C GLN A 133 -15.40 -0.74 -22.05
N SER A 134 -14.43 -0.74 -21.13
CA SER A 134 -13.05 -1.15 -21.42
C SER A 134 -12.94 -2.62 -21.81
N TRP A 135 -13.78 -3.46 -21.21
CA TRP A 135 -13.84 -4.89 -21.52
C TRP A 135 -14.24 -5.12 -22.98
N TYR A 136 -15.30 -4.46 -23.44
CA TYR A 136 -15.75 -4.58 -24.83
C TYR A 136 -14.72 -4.07 -25.83
N ASP A 137 -14.08 -2.92 -25.55
CA ASP A 137 -13.07 -2.32 -26.44
C ASP A 137 -11.85 -3.24 -26.64
N VAL A 138 -11.48 -4.03 -25.62
CA VAL A 138 -10.34 -4.96 -25.68
C VAL A 138 -10.74 -6.32 -26.25
N SER A 139 -11.93 -6.82 -25.90
CA SER A 139 -12.47 -8.10 -26.35
C SER A 139 -12.74 -8.14 -27.85
N ASN A 140 -13.18 -7.02 -28.42
CA ASN A 140 -13.48 -6.89 -29.85
C ASN A 140 -12.27 -6.39 -30.65
N GLY A 141 -11.17 -6.06 -29.99
CA GLY A 141 -9.94 -5.58 -30.61
C GLY A 141 -9.02 -6.71 -31.10
N PRO A 142 -7.83 -6.38 -31.65
CA PRO A 142 -6.83 -7.38 -32.01
C PRO A 142 -6.07 -7.96 -30.80
N LYS A 143 -6.41 -7.56 -29.56
CA LYS A 143 -5.59 -7.74 -28.34
C LYS A 143 -6.25 -8.64 -27.29
N ASN A 144 -6.94 -9.64 -27.80
CA ASN A 144 -7.78 -10.62 -27.12
C ASN A 144 -7.09 -11.46 -26.04
N SER A 145 -5.78 -11.64 -26.12
CA SER A 145 -4.99 -12.41 -25.13
C SER A 145 -5.02 -11.82 -23.72
N THR A 146 -5.28 -10.52 -23.61
CA THR A 146 -5.40 -9.78 -22.35
C THR A 146 -6.68 -10.17 -21.61
N ILE A 147 -7.80 -10.28 -22.33
CA ILE A 147 -9.09 -10.70 -21.75
C ILE A 147 -9.02 -12.15 -21.30
N THR A 148 -8.45 -13.06 -22.11
CA THR A 148 -8.34 -14.48 -21.73
C THR A 148 -7.56 -14.69 -20.42
N LYS A 149 -6.46 -13.97 -20.19
CA LYS A 149 -5.72 -14.05 -18.92
C LYS A 149 -6.52 -13.50 -17.73
N LEU A 150 -7.35 -12.49 -17.97
CA LEU A 150 -8.17 -11.87 -16.93
C LEU A 150 -9.35 -12.78 -16.56
N GLU A 151 -9.98 -13.40 -17.55
CA GLU A 151 -11.02 -14.41 -17.39
C GLU A 151 -10.50 -15.65 -16.64
N GLU A 152 -9.27 -16.10 -16.97
CA GLU A 152 -8.61 -17.19 -16.25
C GLU A 152 -8.30 -16.82 -14.79
N PHE A 153 -7.81 -15.60 -14.55
CA PHE A 153 -7.49 -15.12 -13.21
C PHE A 153 -8.73 -14.92 -12.33
N LEU A 154 -9.80 -14.33 -12.89
CA LEU A 154 -11.06 -14.07 -12.20
C LEU A 154 -11.96 -15.30 -12.13
N GLY A 155 -11.70 -16.34 -12.93
CA GLY A 155 -12.56 -17.50 -13.03
C GLY A 155 -13.94 -17.15 -13.61
N CYS A 156 -14.00 -16.27 -14.61
CA CYS A 156 -15.21 -15.88 -15.31
C CYS A 156 -15.12 -16.13 -16.81
N CYS A 157 -16.20 -15.85 -17.55
CA CYS A 157 -16.26 -15.91 -19.00
C CYS A 157 -17.28 -14.88 -19.47
N ARG A 158 -16.87 -13.98 -20.38
CA ARG A 158 -17.65 -12.84 -20.90
C ARG A 158 -17.96 -11.77 -19.87
N TRP A 159 -18.15 -10.54 -20.33
CA TRP A 159 -18.57 -9.45 -19.43
C TRP A 159 -19.97 -9.68 -18.87
N ASN A 160 -20.94 -9.96 -19.74
CA ASN A 160 -22.34 -10.25 -19.42
C ASN A 160 -22.97 -11.13 -20.53
N SER A 161 -24.28 -11.39 -20.44
CA SER A 161 -25.01 -12.19 -21.44
C SER A 161 -25.08 -11.57 -22.83
N SER A 162 -24.84 -10.26 -22.96
CA SER A 162 -24.88 -9.53 -24.23
C SER A 162 -23.55 -9.58 -25.00
N ASP A 163 -22.49 -10.06 -24.37
CA ASP A 163 -21.16 -10.21 -24.96
C ASP A 163 -21.06 -11.55 -25.71
N THR A 164 -21.62 -11.60 -26.93
CA THR A 164 -21.62 -12.83 -27.75
C THR A 164 -20.27 -13.13 -28.39
N GLU A 165 -19.41 -12.12 -28.57
CA GLU A 165 -18.09 -12.28 -29.19
C GLU A 165 -17.03 -12.79 -28.20
N GLY A 166 -17.18 -12.44 -26.91
CA GLY A 166 -16.30 -12.89 -25.82
C GLY A 166 -16.29 -14.41 -25.58
N GLU A 167 -17.29 -15.16 -26.07
CA GLU A 167 -17.36 -16.62 -25.94
C GLU A 167 -16.12 -17.35 -26.47
N LYS A 168 -15.52 -16.81 -27.54
CA LYS A 168 -14.35 -17.41 -28.19
C LYS A 168 -13.09 -17.32 -27.33
N LEU A 169 -13.07 -16.40 -26.36
CA LEU A 169 -11.93 -16.05 -25.52
C LEU A 169 -11.91 -16.80 -24.19
N CYS A 170 -13.03 -17.43 -23.85
CA CYS A 170 -13.22 -18.03 -22.55
C CYS A 170 -12.22 -19.18 -22.29
N PRO A 171 -11.76 -19.33 -21.02
CA PRO A 171 -10.86 -20.41 -20.64
C PRO A 171 -11.49 -21.79 -20.89
N LYS A 172 -10.82 -22.60 -21.70
CA LYS A 172 -11.23 -23.98 -22.01
C LYS A 172 -10.38 -24.98 -21.25
N ASP A 173 -10.99 -26.09 -20.86
CA ASP A 173 -10.27 -27.25 -20.33
C ASP A 173 -9.56 -28.03 -21.46
N LYS A 174 -8.82 -29.09 -21.08
CA LYS A 174 -8.13 -29.97 -22.03
C LYS A 174 -9.07 -30.71 -22.99
N SER A 175 -10.37 -30.71 -22.70
CA SER A 175 -11.44 -31.32 -23.49
C SER A 175 -12.17 -30.30 -24.38
N GLY A 176 -11.74 -29.02 -24.35
CA GLY A 176 -12.33 -27.94 -25.14
C GLY A 176 -13.62 -27.35 -24.55
N VAL A 177 -14.02 -27.75 -23.34
CA VAL A 177 -15.22 -27.28 -22.65
C VAL A 177 -14.89 -26.01 -21.87
N ILE A 178 -15.80 -25.03 -21.88
CA ILE A 178 -15.65 -23.79 -21.10
C ILE A 178 -15.63 -24.16 -19.61
N LYS A 179 -14.53 -23.84 -18.93
CA LYS A 179 -14.26 -24.26 -17.55
C LYS A 179 -15.05 -23.44 -16.51
N THR A 180 -15.55 -22.26 -16.91
CA THR A 180 -16.12 -21.26 -16.01
C THR A 180 -17.58 -20.97 -16.32
N GLN A 181 -18.42 -21.07 -15.28
CA GLN A 181 -19.84 -20.72 -15.33
C GLN A 181 -20.05 -19.44 -14.53
N GLY A 182 -20.00 -18.28 -15.18
CA GLY A 182 -20.27 -16.99 -14.56
C GLY A 182 -19.77 -15.81 -15.37
N PHE A 183 -20.56 -14.73 -15.39
CA PHE A 183 -20.22 -13.47 -16.04
C PHE A 183 -19.26 -12.65 -15.17
N CYS A 184 -18.29 -12.00 -15.81
CA CYS A 184 -17.26 -11.23 -15.10
C CYS A 184 -17.86 -10.03 -14.34
N ASP A 185 -18.93 -9.40 -14.82
CA ASP A 185 -19.62 -8.31 -14.11
C ASP A 185 -20.14 -8.76 -12.73
N LYS A 186 -20.79 -9.92 -12.66
CA LYS A 186 -21.33 -10.52 -11.43
C LYS A 186 -20.24 -10.95 -10.45
N ILE A 187 -19.14 -11.54 -10.95
CA ILE A 187 -18.01 -11.91 -10.10
C ILE A 187 -17.35 -10.67 -9.53
N ILE A 188 -17.14 -9.64 -10.35
CA ILE A 188 -16.55 -8.37 -9.93
C ILE A 188 -17.45 -7.68 -8.89
N GLU A 189 -18.75 -7.57 -9.14
CA GLU A 189 -19.73 -6.96 -8.23
C GLU A 189 -19.79 -7.67 -6.86
N SER A 190 -19.66 -9.00 -6.85
CA SER A 190 -19.72 -9.80 -5.61
C SER A 190 -18.37 -9.90 -4.87
N GLN A 191 -17.25 -9.94 -5.58
CA GLN A 191 -15.92 -10.11 -4.99
C GLN A 191 -15.26 -8.80 -4.57
N ILE A 192 -15.48 -7.70 -5.30
CA ILE A 192 -14.92 -6.38 -4.98
C ILE A 192 -15.22 -5.96 -3.54
N PRO A 193 -16.48 -5.90 -3.06
CA PRO A 193 -16.79 -5.34 -1.74
C PRO A 193 -16.14 -6.13 -0.61
N SER A 194 -16.13 -7.46 -0.71
CA SER A 194 -15.55 -8.36 0.30
C SER A 194 -14.04 -8.21 0.40
N LYS A 195 -13.34 -8.05 -0.74
CA LYS A 195 -11.88 -7.88 -0.76
C LYS A 195 -11.46 -6.45 -0.45
N LEU A 196 -12.22 -5.44 -0.88
CA LEU A 196 -12.00 -4.03 -0.52
C LEU A 196 -12.11 -3.82 0.99
N TYR A 197 -13.08 -4.47 1.66
CA TYR A 197 -13.19 -4.41 3.10
C TYR A 197 -11.90 -4.88 3.79
N LEU A 198 -11.33 -6.00 3.34
CA LEU A 198 -10.08 -6.53 3.90
C LEU A 198 -8.91 -5.56 3.70
N VAL A 199 -8.78 -4.97 2.50
CA VAL A 199 -7.73 -3.98 2.21
C VAL A 199 -7.93 -2.72 3.05
N GLY A 200 -9.17 -2.20 3.13
CA GLY A 200 -9.52 -1.04 3.95
C GLY A 200 -9.23 -1.28 5.43
N ALA A 201 -9.63 -2.44 5.96
CA ALA A 201 -9.36 -2.82 7.35
C ALA A 201 -7.85 -2.87 7.66
N SER A 202 -7.04 -3.41 6.73
CA SER A 202 -5.59 -3.44 6.89
C SER A 202 -4.96 -2.05 6.91
N GLY A 203 -5.44 -1.14 6.05
CA GLY A 203 -5.00 0.27 6.04
C GLY A 203 -5.32 0.99 7.35
N VAL A 204 -6.52 0.79 7.91
CA VAL A 204 -6.88 1.36 9.22
C VAL A 204 -5.98 0.83 10.33
N ALA A 205 -5.72 -0.49 10.35
CA ALA A 205 -4.84 -1.11 11.34
C ALA A 205 -3.41 -0.53 11.27
N ILE A 206 -2.87 -0.36 10.07
CA ILE A 206 -1.55 0.26 9.86
C ILE A 206 -1.54 1.70 10.38
N GLY A 207 -2.56 2.50 10.04
CA GLY A 207 -2.67 3.89 10.49
C GLY A 207 -2.75 4.04 12.02
N VAL A 208 -3.44 3.12 12.70
CA VAL A 208 -3.49 3.10 14.18
C VAL A 208 -2.12 2.78 14.76
N ILE A 209 -1.42 1.77 14.23
CA ILE A 209 -0.06 1.41 14.70
C ILE A 209 0.90 2.58 14.45
N GLU A 210 0.84 3.21 13.28
CA GLU A 210 1.63 4.39 12.93
C GLU A 210 1.40 5.56 13.89
N LEU A 211 0.14 5.85 14.23
CA LEU A 211 -0.20 6.87 15.22
C LEU A 211 0.41 6.56 16.60
N VAL A 212 0.33 5.30 17.04
CA VAL A 212 0.93 4.86 18.30
C VAL A 212 2.46 5.02 18.26
N CYS A 213 3.12 4.65 17.16
CA CYS A 213 4.56 4.88 16.95
C CYS A 213 4.91 6.37 17.08
N MET A 214 4.13 7.26 16.47
CA MET A 214 4.36 8.70 16.57
C MET A 214 4.22 9.21 18.02
N LEU A 215 3.23 8.72 18.77
CA LEU A 215 3.07 9.08 20.18
C LEU A 215 4.30 8.68 21.01
N PHE A 216 4.79 7.44 20.85
CA PHE A 216 6.01 6.99 21.53
C PHE A 216 7.25 7.81 21.13
N SER A 217 7.40 8.14 19.84
CA SER A 217 8.45 9.03 19.37
C SER A 217 8.37 10.41 20.00
N LEU A 218 7.18 11.02 20.07
CA LEU A 218 6.98 12.32 20.71
C LEU A 218 7.32 12.28 22.20
N PHE A 219 6.92 11.22 22.93
CA PHE A 219 7.30 11.05 24.33
C PHE A 219 8.83 10.95 24.51
N LEU A 220 9.51 10.21 23.64
CA LEU A 220 10.97 10.15 23.63
C LEU A 220 11.60 11.52 23.32
N ILE A 221 11.09 12.28 22.34
CA ILE A 221 11.56 13.65 22.03
C ILE A 221 11.40 14.53 23.26
N ILE A 222 10.21 14.60 23.85
CA ILE A 222 9.92 15.43 25.03
C ILE A 222 10.86 15.07 26.17
N ARG A 223 11.11 13.77 26.40
CA ARG A 223 12.00 13.33 27.48
C ARG A 223 13.45 13.76 27.24
N ILE A 224 13.96 13.60 26.02
CA ILE A 224 15.31 14.03 25.65
C ILE A 224 15.43 15.55 25.77
N CYS A 225 14.44 16.33 25.33
CA CYS A 225 14.42 17.79 25.48
C CYS A 225 14.37 18.24 26.94
N ARG A 226 13.59 17.55 27.79
CA ARG A 226 13.45 17.87 29.21
C ARG A 226 14.61 17.42 30.08
N SER A 227 15.49 16.55 29.56
CA SER A 227 16.74 16.21 30.23
C SER A 227 17.83 17.15 29.72
N PRO A 228 18.13 18.26 30.40
CA PRO A 228 19.11 19.21 29.91
C PRO A 228 20.44 18.48 29.80
N ARG A 229 21.04 18.43 28.61
CA ARG A 229 22.49 18.23 28.53
C ARG A 229 23.09 19.40 29.29
N SER A 230 23.86 19.15 30.34
CA SER A 230 24.83 20.12 30.79
C SER A 230 25.68 20.46 29.57
N LYS A 231 25.54 21.67 29.02
CA LYS A 231 26.50 22.19 28.05
C LYS A 231 27.82 22.30 28.80
N SER A 232 28.66 21.26 28.73
CA SER A 232 30.09 21.41 29.00
C SER A 232 30.70 21.98 27.73
N TYR A 233 30.44 23.25 27.49
CA TYR A 233 31.20 24.10 26.56
C TYR A 233 31.49 25.39 27.30
N ASP A 234 32.26 25.24 28.37
CA ASP A 234 33.18 26.25 28.86
C ASP A 234 34.47 25.48 29.17
N GLN A 235 35.61 26.02 28.76
CA GLN A 235 36.98 25.50 28.87
C GLN A 235 37.43 24.64 27.67
N TYR A 236 37.74 25.27 26.54
CA TYR A 236 39.11 25.62 26.12
C TYR A 236 39.05 26.44 24.82
#